data_AF-A0A8S2E287-F1
#
_entry.id   AF-A0A8S2E287-F1
#
_cell.length_a   1.000
_cell.length_b   1.000
_cell.length_c   1.000
_cell.angle_alpha   90.00
_cell.angle_beta   90.00
_cell.angle_gamma   90.00
#
_symmetry.space_group_name_H-M   'P 1'
#
loop_
_entity.id
_entity.type
_entity.pdbx_description
1 polymer ?
#
loop_
_entity_poly.entity_id
_entity_poly.type
_entity_poly.pdbx_seq_one_letter_code
_entity_poly.pdbx_strand_id
1 'polypeptide(L)'
;MSATSSTAAMIIKKRTKRKRKTKILSAQTCETTTTPADEQQRSCSKNDSCNNKVFSVDRYDETIEIVASAKLKQFCDRTQHEIAVLRTYDVVTSGSKQKLVKTLQSTNGLILQYYVAIDEIYEVIKEAHEATGYRGLKNTRIELNKK
;
A
#
# COMPACT_ATOMS: atom_id res chain seq x y z
N MET A 1 -62.52 14.50 21.85
CA MET A 1 -62.58 14.67 20.38
C MET A 1 -61.79 15.95 20.12
N SER A 2 -60.66 15.98 19.42
CA SER A 2 -60.37 15.47 18.08
C SER A 2 -58.84 15.43 17.87
N ALA A 3 -58.39 14.51 17.03
CA ALA A 3 -57.03 14.40 16.54
C ALA A 3 -56.83 15.20 15.24
N THR A 4 -55.64 15.75 15.03
CA THR A 4 -54.98 16.08 13.74
C THR A 4 -53.48 16.21 14.05
N SER A 5 -52.56 15.31 13.69
CA SER A 5 -52.06 14.84 12.39
C SER A 5 -51.39 15.90 11.51
N SER A 6 -50.15 15.56 11.09
CA SER A 6 -49.49 15.98 9.84
C SER A 6 -48.85 17.39 9.86
N THR A 7 -47.64 17.67 9.33
CA THR A 7 -46.93 17.07 8.19
C THR A 7 -45.46 17.52 8.23
N ALA A 8 -44.54 16.63 7.88
CA ALA A 8 -43.15 16.96 7.55
C ALA A 8 -43.06 17.68 6.19
N ALA A 9 -42.12 18.60 6.02
CA ALA A 9 -41.67 19.04 4.69
C ALA A 9 -40.17 19.34 4.67
N MET A 10 -39.45 18.50 3.92
CA MET A 10 -38.07 18.65 3.47
C MET A 10 -37.86 19.96 2.67
N ILE A 11 -36.69 20.60 2.82
CA ILE A 11 -36.19 21.55 1.82
C ILE A 11 -34.92 21.00 1.18
N ILE A 12 -35.03 20.77 -0.13
CA ILE A 12 -34.04 20.22 -1.03
C ILE A 12 -33.14 21.33 -1.62
N LYS A 13 -31.85 21.01 -1.68
CA LYS A 13 -30.74 21.55 -2.49
C LYS A 13 -31.10 22.50 -3.65
N LYS A 14 -30.34 23.61 -3.75
CA LYS A 14 -29.96 24.20 -5.04
C LYS A 14 -28.43 24.39 -5.12
N ARG A 15 -27.77 23.52 -5.89
CA ARG A 15 -26.39 23.68 -6.38
C ARG A 15 -26.42 24.60 -7.59
N THR A 16 -25.70 25.72 -7.55
CA THR A 16 -25.46 26.58 -8.71
C THR A 16 -24.08 26.29 -9.31
N LYS A 17 -24.07 25.88 -10.58
CA LYS A 17 -22.87 25.70 -11.41
C LYS A 17 -22.34 27.07 -11.83
N ARG A 18 -21.06 27.36 -11.63
CA ARG A 18 -20.35 28.42 -12.36
C ARG A 18 -19.09 27.86 -13.02
N LYS A 19 -19.16 27.74 -14.35
CA LYS A 19 -18.02 27.58 -15.27
C LYS A 19 -17.29 28.92 -15.36
N ARG A 20 -15.95 28.94 -15.30
CA ARG A 20 -15.14 29.98 -15.95
C ARG A 20 -13.93 29.36 -16.65
N LYS A 21 -13.74 29.85 -17.87
CA LYS A 21 -12.79 29.45 -18.90
C LYS A 21 -11.36 29.91 -18.60
N THR A 22 -10.46 29.16 -19.21
CA THR A 22 -9.04 29.36 -19.55
C THR A 22 -8.51 30.80 -19.72
N LYS A 23 -7.24 30.98 -19.35
CA LYS A 23 -6.28 31.85 -20.06
C LYS A 23 -4.89 31.21 -20.06
N ILE A 24 -4.27 31.25 -21.24
CA ILE A 24 -2.95 30.74 -21.63
C ILE A 24 -1.98 31.93 -21.68
N LEU A 25 -0.72 31.70 -21.31
CA LEU A 25 0.57 32.32 -21.69
C LEU A 25 1.45 32.31 -20.41
N SER A 26 2.75 32.02 -20.43
CA SER A 26 3.75 32.18 -21.49
C SER A 26 4.94 31.24 -21.25
N ALA A 27 5.56 30.81 -22.34
CA ALA A 27 6.87 30.16 -22.33
C ALA A 27 7.98 31.17 -21.98
N GLN A 28 8.97 30.72 -21.22
CA GLN A 28 10.33 31.23 -21.27
C GLN A 28 11.31 30.08 -21.03
N THR A 29 12.16 29.89 -22.05
CA THR A 29 13.31 29.01 -22.14
C THR A 29 14.49 29.57 -21.32
N CYS A 30 15.24 28.69 -20.67
CA CYS A 30 16.65 28.91 -20.33
C CYS A 30 17.41 27.60 -20.57
N GLU A 31 18.48 27.69 -21.36
CA GLU A 31 19.33 26.58 -21.76
C GLU A 31 20.38 26.21 -20.69
N THR A 32 20.63 24.91 -20.64
CA THR A 32 21.78 24.07 -20.28
C THR A 32 23.06 24.69 -19.66
N THR A 33 23.55 24.07 -18.58
CA THR A 33 24.99 23.84 -18.38
C THR A 33 25.21 22.41 -17.93
N THR A 34 25.98 21.67 -18.74
CA THR A 34 26.38 20.27 -18.59
C THR A 34 27.66 20.17 -17.78
N THR A 35 27.75 19.25 -16.82
CA THR A 35 28.89 18.31 -16.68
C THR A 35 28.57 17.22 -15.63
N PRO A 36 29.18 16.02 -15.73
CA PRO A 36 28.51 14.74 -15.49
C PRO A 36 29.17 13.90 -14.38
N ALA A 37 28.40 13.06 -13.69
CA ALA A 37 28.89 11.80 -13.10
C ALA A 37 27.71 10.97 -12.57
N ASP A 38 27.56 9.76 -13.14
CA ASP A 38 26.98 8.57 -12.53
C ASP A 38 25.62 8.70 -11.83
N GLU A 39 24.56 8.80 -12.62
CA GLU A 39 23.24 8.35 -12.14
C GLU A 39 22.87 7.07 -12.89
N GLN A 40 23.05 5.95 -12.20
CA GLN A 40 22.54 4.65 -12.60
C GLN A 40 21.07 4.82 -12.97
N GLN A 41 20.78 4.62 -14.25
CA GLN A 41 19.45 4.61 -14.81
C GLN A 41 18.67 3.45 -14.19
N ARG A 42 18.03 3.69 -13.03
CA ARG A 42 16.98 2.83 -12.49
C ARG A 42 15.87 2.82 -13.53
N SER A 43 15.80 1.73 -14.31
CA SER A 43 14.71 1.49 -15.24
C SER A 43 13.45 1.19 -14.45
N CYS A 44 12.77 2.23 -13.98
CA CYS A 44 11.44 2.15 -13.42
C CYS A 44 10.49 1.73 -14.55
N SER A 45 10.28 0.41 -14.65
CA SER A 45 9.45 -0.20 -15.67
C SER A 45 7.99 0.15 -15.40
N LYS A 46 7.17 0.26 -16.44
CA LYS A 46 5.75 0.66 -16.47
C LYS A 46 4.77 -0.14 -15.55
N ASN A 47 5.28 -0.97 -14.65
CA ASN A 47 4.55 -1.74 -13.64
C ASN A 47 4.50 -1.08 -12.26
N ASP A 48 4.98 0.16 -12.11
CA ASP A 48 4.83 1.02 -10.91
C ASP A 48 3.39 1.51 -10.68
N SER A 49 2.42 0.71 -11.13
CA SER A 49 1.07 0.86 -10.66
C SER A 49 1.07 0.58 -9.15
N CYS A 50 0.67 1.59 -8.39
CA CYS A 50 0.40 1.52 -6.96
C CYS A 50 -0.63 0.44 -6.56
N ASN A 51 -1.30 -0.18 -7.54
CA ASN A 51 -2.21 -1.32 -7.37
C ASN A 51 -1.54 -2.69 -7.49
N ASN A 52 -0.24 -2.77 -7.80
CA ASN A 52 0.43 -4.07 -7.86
C ASN A 52 0.53 -4.67 -6.46
N LYS A 53 0.01 -5.90 -6.29
CA LYS A 53 -0.01 -6.62 -5.00
C LYS A 53 1.36 -7.19 -4.61
N VAL A 54 2.31 -7.11 -5.52
CA VAL A 54 3.66 -7.65 -5.38
C VAL A 54 4.62 -6.51 -5.07
N PHE A 55 5.41 -6.67 -4.00
CA PHE A 55 6.36 -5.67 -3.52
C PHE A 55 7.80 -6.14 -3.71
N SER A 56 8.65 -5.32 -4.33
CA SER A 56 10.09 -5.41 -4.10
C SER A 56 10.40 -5.03 -2.65
N VAL A 57 11.57 -5.40 -2.14
CA VAL A 57 12.00 -5.07 -0.77
C VAL A 57 12.00 -3.56 -0.56
N ASP A 58 12.64 -2.79 -1.45
CA ASP A 58 12.67 -1.32 -1.37
C ASP A 58 11.27 -0.72 -1.26
N ARG A 59 10.34 -1.13 -2.13
CA ARG A 59 8.97 -0.60 -2.13
C ARG A 59 8.20 -1.03 -0.88
N TYR A 60 8.47 -2.22 -0.36
CA TYR A 60 7.87 -2.72 0.88
C TYR A 60 8.26 -1.82 2.05
N ASP A 61 9.56 -1.54 2.19
CA ASP A 61 10.11 -0.72 3.27
C ASP A 61 9.68 0.75 3.14
N GLU A 62 9.72 1.32 1.93
CA GLU A 62 9.19 2.65 1.64
C GLU A 62 7.71 2.77 2.05
N THR A 63 6.90 1.75 1.74
CA THR A 63 5.47 1.76 2.10
C THR A 63 5.28 1.71 3.61
N ILE A 64 6.10 0.93 4.33
CA ILE A 64 6.09 0.89 5.80
C ILE A 64 6.42 2.26 6.37
N GLU A 65 7.46 2.91 5.86
CA GLU A 65 7.88 4.24 6.31
C GLU A 65 6.81 5.30 6.05
N ILE A 66 6.18 5.28 4.87
CA ILE A 66 5.07 6.18 4.52
C ILE A 66 3.90 5.96 5.47
N VAL A 67 3.51 4.72 5.76
CA VAL A 67 2.41 4.44 6.71
C VAL A 67 2.78 4.92 8.12
N ALA A 68 3.98 4.62 8.59
CA ALA A 68 4.43 4.98 9.93
C ALA A 68 4.47 6.50 10.11
N SER A 69 5.07 7.23 9.16
CA SER A 69 5.16 8.69 9.19
C SER A 69 3.79 9.36 9.01
N ALA A 70 2.96 8.89 8.08
CA ALA A 70 1.64 9.46 7.83
C ALA A 70 0.68 9.28 9.02
N LYS A 71 0.81 8.19 9.79
CA LYS A 71 0.06 8.00 11.04
C LYS A 71 0.35 9.06 12.09
N LEU A 72 1.60 9.57 12.14
CA LEU A 72 2.01 10.61 13.09
C LEU A 72 1.53 12.01 12.69
N LYS A 73 1.26 12.23 11.40
CA LYS A 73 0.75 13.52 10.88
C LYS A 73 -0.72 13.72 11.18
N GLN A 74 -1.12 14.98 11.39
CA GLN A 74 -2.53 15.37 11.43
C GLN A 74 -3.17 15.19 10.05
N PHE A 75 -4.49 14.97 10.00
CA PHE A 75 -5.18 14.65 8.76
C PHE A 75 -5.05 15.74 7.68
N CYS A 76 -5.02 17.02 8.08
CA CYS A 76 -4.89 18.16 7.17
C CYS A 76 -3.52 18.25 6.48
N ASP A 77 -2.49 17.67 7.09
CA ASP A 77 -1.10 17.77 6.61
C ASP A 77 -0.70 16.59 5.73
N ARG A 78 -1.60 15.62 5.54
CA ARG A 78 -1.35 14.42 4.75
C ARG A 78 -1.52 14.71 3.27
N THR A 79 -0.58 14.22 2.48
CA THR A 79 -0.68 14.23 1.02
C THR A 79 -1.76 13.25 0.55
N GLN A 80 -2.27 13.45 -0.66
CA GLN A 80 -3.25 12.52 -1.24
C GLN A 80 -2.69 11.09 -1.36
N HIS A 81 -1.39 10.95 -1.60
CA HIS A 81 -0.71 9.66 -1.65
C HIS A 81 -0.73 8.96 -0.28
N GLU A 82 -0.33 9.66 0.78
CA GLU A 82 -0.37 9.12 2.16
C GLU A 82 -1.77 8.69 2.57
N ILE A 83 -2.79 9.49 2.23
CA ILE A 83 -4.20 9.15 2.50
C ILE A 83 -4.60 7.87 1.76
N ALA A 84 -4.17 7.69 0.50
CA ALA A 84 -4.47 6.49 -0.28
C ALA A 84 -3.77 5.24 0.31
N VAL A 85 -2.52 5.38 0.74
CA VAL A 85 -1.76 4.30 1.39
C VAL A 85 -2.40 3.89 2.71
N LEU A 86 -2.74 4.85 3.59
CA LEU A 86 -3.39 4.59 4.89
C LEU A 86 -4.80 3.97 4.77
N ARG A 87 -5.48 4.14 3.64
CA ARG A 87 -6.76 3.46 3.37
C ARG A 87 -6.59 1.99 3.04
N THR A 88 -5.42 1.61 2.54
CA THR A 88 -5.17 0.29 1.97
C THR A 88 -4.35 -0.58 2.91
N TYR A 89 -3.36 0.04 3.56
CA TYR A 89 -2.36 -0.63 4.35
C TYR A 89 -2.31 -0.08 5.76
N ASP A 90 -1.87 -0.95 6.64
CA ASP A 90 -1.56 -0.67 8.02
C ASP A 90 -0.21 -1.33 8.36
N VAL A 91 0.40 -0.94 9.47
CA VAL A 91 1.69 -1.48 9.92
C VAL A 91 1.54 -1.97 11.34
N VAL A 92 2.00 -3.20 11.57
CA VAL A 92 2.03 -3.87 12.87
C VAL A 92 3.47 -4.28 13.19
N THR A 93 3.86 -4.14 14.44
CA THR A 93 5.14 -4.64 14.94
C THR A 93 4.99 -6.09 15.35
N SER A 94 5.79 -6.98 14.77
CA SER A 94 5.86 -8.40 15.16
C SER A 94 7.29 -8.74 15.54
N GLY A 95 7.52 -9.00 16.83
CA GLY A 95 8.86 -9.14 17.39
C GLY A 95 9.67 -7.84 17.24
N SER A 96 10.83 -7.91 16.59
CA SER A 96 11.71 -6.78 16.31
C SER A 96 11.51 -6.13 14.95
N LYS A 97 10.58 -6.64 14.12
CA LYS A 97 10.37 -6.16 12.74
C LYS A 97 8.98 -5.54 12.58
N GLN A 98 8.91 -4.49 11.76
CA GLN A 98 7.63 -3.95 11.29
C GLN A 98 7.16 -4.75 10.08
N LYS A 99 5.86 -5.04 10.01
CA LYS A 99 5.25 -5.77 8.90
C LYS A 99 4.04 -5.01 8.38
N LEU A 100 3.95 -4.96 7.05
CA LEU A 100 2.83 -4.36 6.33
C LEU A 100 1.64 -5.32 6.35
N VAL A 101 0.47 -4.82 6.74
CA VAL A 101 -0.76 -5.59 6.85
C VAL A 101 -1.94 -4.87 6.20
N LYS A 102 -3.00 -5.61 5.92
CA LYS A 102 -4.31 -5.06 5.58
C LYS A 102 -5.37 -5.68 6.46
N THR A 103 -6.18 -4.81 7.04
CA THR A 103 -7.35 -5.23 7.79
C THR A 103 -8.51 -5.49 6.83
N LEU A 104 -9.11 -6.67 6.94
CA LEU A 104 -10.28 -7.07 6.19
C LEU A 104 -11.40 -7.36 7.18
N GLN A 105 -12.53 -6.68 7.01
CA GLN A 105 -13.74 -7.02 7.76
C GLN A 105 -14.37 -8.25 7.11
N SER A 106 -14.50 -9.32 7.88
CA SER A 106 -15.23 -10.53 7.51
C SER A 106 -16.46 -10.68 8.40
N THR A 107 -17.44 -11.48 7.96
CA THR A 107 -18.64 -11.80 8.74
C THR A 107 -18.31 -12.40 10.11
N ASN A 108 -17.11 -13.00 10.23
CA ASN A 108 -16.66 -13.71 11.43
C ASN A 108 -15.61 -12.91 12.24
N GLY A 109 -15.40 -11.63 11.93
CA GLY A 109 -14.46 -10.76 12.66
C GLY A 109 -13.41 -10.09 11.78
N LEU A 110 -12.40 -9.52 12.45
CA LEU A 110 -11.28 -8.83 11.80
C LEU A 110 -10.23 -9.84 11.33
N ILE A 111 -10.00 -9.92 10.03
CA ILE A 111 -8.93 -10.72 9.44
C ILE A 111 -7.76 -9.79 9.10
N LEU A 112 -6.56 -10.14 9.57
CA LEU A 112 -5.31 -9.45 9.24
C LEU A 112 -4.60 -10.21 8.11
N GLN A 113 -4.47 -9.57 6.96
CA GLN A 113 -3.69 -10.09 5.85
C GLN A 113 -2.27 -9.51 5.89
N TYR A 114 -1.26 -10.36 6.02
CA TYR A 114 0.15 -9.96 5.99
C TYR A 114 0.65 -9.86 4.55
N TYR A 115 1.42 -8.81 4.27
CA TYR A 115 2.18 -8.67 3.04
C TYR A 115 3.63 -9.04 3.27
N VAL A 116 4.23 -9.62 2.23
CA VAL A 116 5.61 -10.11 2.22
C VAL A 116 6.28 -9.59 0.95
N ALA A 117 7.53 -9.15 1.05
CA ALA A 117 8.34 -8.77 -0.11
C ALA A 117 8.68 -10.01 -0.94
N ILE A 118 8.87 -9.85 -2.26
CA ILE A 118 9.15 -10.97 -3.18
C ILE A 118 10.28 -11.87 -2.68
N ASP A 119 11.35 -11.26 -2.20
CA ASP A 119 12.57 -11.97 -1.82
C ASP A 119 12.37 -12.84 -0.56
N GLU A 120 11.43 -12.45 0.32
CA GLU A 120 11.08 -13.20 1.54
C GLU A 120 10.10 -14.36 1.24
N ILE A 121 9.42 -14.38 0.07
CA ILE A 121 8.37 -15.39 -0.22
C ILE A 121 8.95 -16.81 -0.19
N TYR A 122 10.12 -17.01 -0.79
CA TYR A 122 10.75 -18.34 -0.83
C TYR A 122 11.06 -18.85 0.58
N GLU A 123 11.59 -17.98 1.44
CA GLU A 123 11.91 -18.33 2.82
C GLU A 123 10.66 -18.71 3.61
N VAL A 124 9.57 -17.94 3.47
CA VAL A 124 8.28 -18.23 4.12
C VAL A 124 7.72 -19.58 3.66
N ILE A 125 7.74 -19.86 2.35
CA ILE A 125 7.26 -21.15 1.82
C ILE A 125 8.14 -22.30 2.32
N LYS A 126 9.47 -22.12 2.31
CA LYS A 126 10.41 -23.12 2.79
C LYS A 126 10.19 -23.42 4.26
N GLU A 127 10.08 -22.40 5.11
CA GLU A 127 9.83 -22.55 6.54
C GLU A 127 8.50 -23.26 6.81
N ALA A 128 7.42 -22.85 6.12
CA ALA A 128 6.12 -23.51 6.23
C ALA A 128 6.15 -24.98 5.79
N HIS A 129 6.89 -25.28 4.71
CA HIS A 129 7.09 -26.65 4.24
C HIS A 129 7.88 -27.50 5.25
N GLU A 130 8.91 -26.93 5.87
CA GLU A 130 9.66 -27.61 6.92
C GLU A 130 8.82 -27.84 8.18
N ALA A 131 8.01 -26.85 8.57
CA ALA A 131 7.14 -26.91 9.75
C ALA A 131 6.00 -27.92 9.58
N THR A 132 5.46 -28.06 8.37
CA THR A 132 4.43 -29.07 8.05
C THR A 132 4.96 -30.51 8.02
N GLY A 133 6.26 -30.71 8.27
CA GLY A 133 6.83 -32.04 8.50
C GLY A 133 6.97 -32.87 7.24
N TYR A 134 6.95 -32.26 6.04
CA TYR A 134 7.15 -32.99 4.79
C TYR A 134 8.63 -33.38 4.67
N ARG A 135 8.95 -34.58 5.17
CA ARG A 135 10.33 -35.09 5.28
C ARG A 135 10.93 -35.58 3.97
N GLY A 136 10.22 -35.49 2.84
CA GLY A 136 10.69 -35.99 1.54
C GLY A 136 12.14 -35.56 1.24
N LEU A 137 12.40 -34.26 1.19
CA LEU A 137 13.73 -33.71 0.88
C LEU A 137 14.79 -34.07 1.94
N LYS A 138 14.42 -34.06 3.22
CA LYS A 138 15.33 -34.41 4.34
C LYS A 138 15.70 -35.89 4.29
N ASN A 139 14.74 -36.77 4.01
CA ASN A 139 14.95 -38.20 3.91
C ASN A 139 15.79 -38.57 2.68
N THR A 140 15.49 -37.99 1.51
CA THR A 140 16.31 -38.25 0.30
C THR A 140 17.76 -37.81 0.52
N ARG A 141 17.98 -36.67 1.18
CA ARG A 141 19.34 -36.18 1.49
C ARG A 141 20.07 -37.06 2.51
N ILE A 142 19.36 -37.64 3.48
CA ILE A 142 19.93 -38.60 4.43
C ILE A 142 20.30 -39.91 3.71
N GLU A 143 19.44 -40.42 2.85
CA GLU A 143 19.70 -41.66 2.09
C GLU A 143 20.87 -41.51 1.12
N LEU A 144 20.98 -40.38 0.41
CA LEU A 144 22.12 -40.10 -0.48
C LEU A 144 23.47 -40.00 0.26
N ASN A 145 23.45 -39.62 1.54
CA ASN A 145 24.65 -39.46 2.36
C ASN A 145 25.01 -40.71 3.17
N LYS A 146 24.19 -41.77 3.14
CA LYS A 146 24.56 -43.07 3.71
C LYS A 146 25.51 -43.78 2.74
N LYS A 147 26.80 -43.76 3.08
CA LYS A 147 27.81 -44.66 2.52
C LYS A 147 27.92 -45.91 3.37
#